data_AF-A0A517XMH0-F1
#
_entry.id   AF-A0A517XMH0-F1
#
_cell.length_a   1.000
_cell.length_b   1.000
_cell.length_c   1.000
_cell.angle_alpha   90.00
_cell.angle_beta   90.00
_cell.angle_gamma   90.00
#
_symmetry.space_group_name_H-M   'P 1'
#
loop_
_entity.id
_entity.type
_entity.pdbx_description
1 polymer ?
#
loop_
_entity_poly.entity_id
_entity_poly.type
_entity_poly.pdbx_seq_one_letter_code
_entity_poly.pdbx_strand_id
1 'polypeptide(L)'
;MAWLPVAGERGWVVLTKDKAIRRKPAEREKVIAYGVRMFTLPSGSMNGEEMAQTFLDSGRDIGRTLHRHPWPFVAQVSRQGVTVLLEEPPSEPPGEGAESDDE
;
A
#
# COMPACT_ATOMS: atom_id res chain seq x y z
N MET A 1 1.21 -12.89 -8.50
CA MET A 1 0.67 -11.53 -8.67
C MET A 1 1.61 -10.76 -9.57
N ALA A 2 1.35 -10.73 -10.89
CA ALA A 2 2.28 -10.12 -11.85
C ALA A 2 2.24 -8.58 -11.89
N TRP A 3 1.22 -7.96 -11.30
CA TRP A 3 0.99 -6.51 -11.42
C TRP A 3 1.58 -5.68 -10.28
N LEU A 4 1.86 -6.28 -9.11
CA LEU A 4 2.42 -5.55 -7.94
C LEU A 4 3.78 -4.90 -8.22
N PRO A 5 4.76 -5.59 -8.86
CA PRO A 5 6.04 -4.97 -9.20
C PRO A 5 5.86 -3.72 -10.07
N VAL A 6 5.01 -3.81 -11.09
CA VAL A 6 4.72 -2.70 -12.02
C VAL A 6 4.07 -1.52 -11.28
N ALA A 7 3.15 -1.79 -10.36
CA ALA A 7 2.52 -0.74 -9.56
C ALA A 7 3.54 -0.03 -8.66
N GLY A 8 4.45 -0.79 -8.06
CA GLY A 8 5.54 -0.29 -7.23
C GLY A 8 6.51 0.60 -8.00
N GLU A 9 7.07 0.08 -9.09
CA GLU A 9 8.00 0.79 -9.98
C GLU A 9 7.42 2.12 -10.50
N ARG A 10 6.12 2.14 -10.79
CA ARG A 10 5.42 3.34 -11.28
C ARG A 10 4.93 4.27 -10.17
N GLY A 11 5.14 3.91 -8.91
CA GLY A 11 4.68 4.68 -7.75
C GLY A 11 3.16 4.77 -7.62
N TRP A 12 2.42 3.84 -8.22
CA TRP A 12 0.96 3.85 -8.22
C TRP A 12 0.39 3.57 -6.82
N VAL A 13 -0.72 4.24 -6.52
CA VAL A 13 -1.53 3.94 -5.35
C VAL A 13 -2.58 2.92 -5.74
N VAL A 14 -2.71 1.86 -4.94
CA VAL A 14 -3.63 0.75 -5.24
C VAL A 14 -4.84 0.82 -4.32
N LEU A 15 -6.04 0.88 -4.90
CA LEU A 15 -7.32 0.74 -4.19
C LEU A 15 -7.88 -0.66 -4.45
N THR A 16 -8.20 -1.41 -3.40
CA THR A 16 -8.66 -2.81 -3.55
C THR A 16 -9.67 -3.26 -2.49
N LYS A 17 -10.44 -4.32 -2.80
CA LYS A 17 -11.23 -5.09 -1.82
C LYS A 17 -10.71 -6.53 -1.66
N ASP A 18 -9.50 -6.81 -2.15
CA ASP A 18 -8.98 -8.17 -2.10
C ASP A 18 -8.86 -8.68 -0.65
N LYS A 19 -9.66 -9.71 -0.34
CA LYS A 19 -9.70 -10.34 0.98
C LYS A 19 -8.40 -11.08 1.29
N ALA A 20 -7.64 -11.48 0.27
CA ALA A 20 -6.36 -12.17 0.44
C ALA A 20 -5.33 -11.26 1.11
N ILE A 21 -5.24 -10.00 0.69
CA ILE A 21 -4.36 -8.98 1.31
C ILE A 21 -4.65 -8.87 2.81
N ARG A 22 -5.93 -8.83 3.20
CA ARG A 22 -6.31 -8.78 4.62
C ARG A 22 -6.02 -10.08 5.37
N ARG A 23 -6.21 -11.25 4.77
CA ARG A 23 -6.18 -12.53 5.50
C ARG A 23 -4.80 -13.19 5.53
N LYS A 24 -3.94 -12.89 4.56
CA LYS A 24 -2.65 -13.57 4.40
C LYS A 24 -1.52 -12.57 4.68
N PRO A 25 -0.82 -12.67 5.82
CA PRO A 25 0.33 -11.82 6.12
C PRO A 25 1.36 -11.79 4.98
N ALA A 26 1.68 -12.96 4.40
CA ALA A 26 2.59 -13.09 3.27
C ALA A 26 2.19 -12.29 2.01
N GLU A 27 0.90 -12.00 1.81
CA GLU A 27 0.49 -11.12 0.70
C GLU A 27 0.71 -9.65 1.03
N ARG A 28 0.60 -9.24 2.31
CA ARG A 28 0.93 -7.87 2.73
C ARG A 28 2.43 -7.62 2.65
N GLU A 29 3.23 -8.59 3.05
CA GLU A 29 4.69 -8.54 2.92
C GLU A 29 5.12 -8.34 1.46
N LYS A 30 4.45 -8.99 0.49
CA LYS A 30 4.71 -8.74 -0.93
C LYS A 30 4.37 -7.31 -1.36
N VAL A 31 3.29 -6.72 -0.85
CA VAL A 31 2.94 -5.32 -1.14
C VAL A 31 4.08 -4.40 -0.70
N ILE A 32 4.59 -4.62 0.50
CA ILE A 32 5.72 -3.86 1.04
C ILE A 32 7.00 -4.11 0.23
N ALA A 33 7.35 -5.37 -0.01
CA ALA A 33 8.55 -5.75 -0.76
C ALA A 33 8.58 -5.19 -2.18
N TYR A 34 7.41 -5.02 -2.81
CA TYR A 34 7.30 -4.40 -4.13
C TYR A 34 7.13 -2.89 -4.08
N GLY A 35 7.27 -2.23 -2.94
CA GLY A 35 7.25 -0.77 -2.89
C GLY A 35 5.85 -0.14 -3.00
N VAL A 36 4.78 -0.91 -2.80
CA VAL A 36 3.42 -0.48 -3.12
C VAL A 36 2.75 0.21 -1.92
N ARG A 37 2.04 1.30 -2.20
CA ARG A 37 1.13 1.97 -1.27
C ARG A 37 -0.29 1.53 -1.55
N MET A 38 -0.88 0.78 -0.62
CA MET A 38 -2.15 0.10 -0.84
C MET A 38 -3.21 0.51 0.18
N PHE A 39 -4.42 0.76 -0.31
CA PHE A 39 -5.62 0.97 0.47
C PHE A 39 -6.63 -0.15 0.20
N THR A 40 -7.09 -0.81 1.27
CA THR A 40 -8.05 -1.91 1.20
C THR A 40 -9.36 -1.58 1.93
N LEU A 41 -10.50 -2.03 1.41
CA LEU A 41 -11.78 -1.94 2.11
C LEU A 41 -11.93 -3.05 3.18
N PRO A 42 -12.69 -2.81 4.27
CA PRO A 42 -12.99 -3.84 5.25
C PRO A 42 -13.76 -5.01 4.63
N SER A 43 -13.64 -6.16 5.27
CA SER A 43 -14.45 -7.32 4.92
C SER A 43 -15.91 -7.05 5.30
N GLY A 44 -16.79 -6.99 4.30
CA GLY A 44 -18.22 -6.77 4.51
C GLY A 44 -19.02 -6.91 3.22
N SER A 45 -20.35 -6.88 3.35
CA SER A 45 -21.33 -6.97 2.27
C SER A 45 -21.54 -5.63 1.55
N MET A 46 -20.47 -4.86 1.34
CA MET A 46 -20.56 -3.62 0.59
C MET A 46 -20.82 -3.92 -0.89
N ASN A 47 -21.84 -3.30 -1.47
CA ASN A 47 -22.08 -3.34 -2.90
C ASN A 47 -21.09 -2.40 -3.65
N GLY A 48 -21.17 -2.38 -4.99
CA GLY A 48 -20.32 -1.56 -5.85
C GLY A 48 -20.31 -0.07 -5.49
N GLU A 49 -21.50 0.49 -5.28
CA GLU A 49 -21.72 1.90 -4.96
C GLU A 49 -21.17 2.26 -3.59
N GLU A 50 -21.42 1.43 -2.57
CA GLU A 50 -20.88 1.63 -1.23
C GLU A 50 -19.35 1.60 -1.20
N MET A 51 -18.73 0.73 -2.02
CA MET A 51 -17.27 0.69 -2.17
C MET A 51 -16.74 2.00 -2.77
N ALA A 52 -17.33 2.45 -3.87
CA ALA A 52 -16.91 3.69 -4.52
C ALA A 52 -17.09 4.89 -3.58
N GLN A 53 -18.25 4.99 -2.94
CA GLN A 53 -18.56 6.09 -2.02
C GLN A 53 -17.60 6.12 -0.84
N THR A 54 -17.23 4.96 -0.29
CA THR A 54 -16.28 4.89 0.83
C THR A 54 -14.90 5.45 0.44
N PHE A 55 -14.43 5.20 -0.78
CA PHE A 55 -13.18 5.79 -1.25
C PHE A 55 -13.31 7.28 -1.53
N LEU A 56 -14.42 7.73 -2.14
CA LEU A 56 -14.67 9.14 -2.42
C LEU A 56 -14.73 9.97 -1.13
N ASP A 57 -15.50 9.51 -0.15
CA ASP A 57 -15.63 10.18 1.16
C ASP A 57 -14.31 10.23 1.92
N SER A 58 -13.47 9.20 1.75
CA SER A 58 -12.17 9.09 2.43
C SER A 58 -11.03 9.78 1.69
N GLY A 59 -11.29 10.46 0.57
CA GLY A 59 -10.24 11.04 -0.29
C GLY A 59 -9.27 11.96 0.46
N ARG A 60 -9.78 12.77 1.40
CA ARG A 60 -8.96 13.65 2.24
C ARG A 60 -8.02 12.86 3.16
N ASP A 61 -8.52 11.81 3.79
CA ASP A 61 -7.73 10.98 4.71
C ASP A 61 -6.71 10.14 3.96
N ILE A 62 -7.08 9.60 2.80
CA ILE A 62 -6.15 8.93 1.87
C ILE A 62 -5.00 9.87 1.49
N GLY A 63 -5.31 11.11 1.09
CA GLY A 63 -4.29 12.11 0.76
C GLY A 63 -3.37 12.47 1.94
N ARG A 64 -3.93 12.55 3.16
CA ARG A 64 -3.16 12.76 4.39
C ARG A 64 -2.26 11.58 4.71
N THR A 65 -2.75 10.35 4.56
CA THR A 65 -1.94 9.14 4.77
C THR A 65 -0.79 9.09 3.78
N LEU A 66 -1.04 9.36 2.49
CA LEU A 66 0.01 9.40 1.47
C LEU A 66 1.12 10.43 1.77
N HIS A 67 0.76 11.58 2.36
CA HIS A 67 1.74 12.58 2.78
C HIS A 67 2.52 12.17 4.03
N ARG A 68 1.88 11.51 4.99
CA ARG A 68 2.51 11.10 6.26
C ARG A 68 3.38 9.86 6.13
N HIS A 69 3.04 8.98 5.19
CA HIS A 69 3.71 7.70 4.97
C HIS A 69 4.22 7.67 3.52
N PRO A 70 5.40 8.25 3.24
CA PRO A 70 5.98 8.23 1.90
C PRO A 70 6.47 6.84 1.48
N TRP A 71 6.65 5.93 2.44
CA TRP A 71 7.07 4.53 2.24
C TRP A 71 5.91 3.61 1.83
N PRO A 72 6.20 2.37 1.44
CA PRO A 72 5.19 1.33 1.20
C PRO A 72 4.35 1.05 2.44
N PHE A 73 3.05 0.84 2.25
CA PHE A 73 2.14 0.51 3.34
C PHE A 73 0.90 -0.24 2.86
N VAL A 74 0.24 -0.90 3.80
CA VAL A 74 -1.12 -1.42 3.65
C VAL A 74 -2.02 -0.71 4.66
N ALA A 75 -3.00 0.03 4.18
CA ALA A 75 -3.98 0.73 5.00
C ALA A 75 -5.40 0.23 4.71
N GLN A 76 -6.26 0.25 5.73
CA GLN A 76 -7.67 -0.01 5.61
C GLN A 76 -8.44 1.31 5.50
N VAL A 77 -9.39 1.38 4.57
CA VAL A 77 -10.31 2.52 4.40
C VAL A 77 -11.71 2.09 4.83
N SER A 78 -12.31 2.77 5.81
CA SER A 78 -13.69 2.56 6.22
C SER A 78 -14.42 3.89 6.39
N ARG A 79 -15.72 3.85 6.69
CA ARG A 79 -16.52 5.04 7.02
C ARG A 79 -15.99 5.82 8.24
N GLN A 80 -15.13 5.21 9.07
CA GLN A 80 -14.51 5.86 10.23
C GLN A 80 -13.18 6.54 9.89
N GLY A 81 -12.66 6.35 8.67
CA GLY A 81 -11.39 6.91 8.22
C GLY A 81 -10.40 5.83 7.76
N VAL A 82 -9.12 6.20 7.76
CA VAL A 82 -8.01 5.38 7.29
C VAL A 82 -7.16 4.87 8.45
N THR A 83 -6.86 3.57 8.48
CA THR A 83 -5.97 2.95 9.46
C THR A 83 -4.85 2.20 8.77
N VAL A 84 -3.60 2.56 9.06
CA VAL A 84 -2.43 1.81 8.57
C VAL A 84 -2.33 0.49 9.35
N LEU A 85 -2.28 -0.62 8.63
CA LEU A 85 -2.21 -1.99 9.19
C LEU A 85 -0.78 -2.52 9.20
N LEU A 86 -0.01 -2.15 8.19
CA LEU A 86 1.39 -2.49 8.01
C LEU A 86 2.07 -1.33 7.31
N GLU A 87 3.20 -0.91 7.84
CA GLU A 87 4.11 0.02 7.21
C GLU A 87 5.52 -0.51 7.45
N GLU A 88 6.39 -0.32 6.47
CA GLU A 88 7.81 -0.54 6.64
C GLU A 88 8.54 0.66 6.04
N PRO A 89 9.39 1.34 6.82
CA PRO A 89 10.35 2.27 6.23
C PRO A 89 11.24 1.46 5.28
N PRO A 90 11.78 2.06 4.21
CA PRO A 90 12.72 1.36 3.36
C PRO A 90 13.86 0.83 4.24
N SER A 91 14.07 -0.49 4.24
CA SER A 91 15.37 -1.04 4.62
C SER A 91 16.38 -0.33 3.73
N GLU A 92 17.45 0.21 4.30
CA GLU A 92 18.49 0.97 3.59
C GLU A 92 18.72 0.44 2.16
N PRO A 93 18.85 1.30 1.15
CA PRO A 93 19.08 0.84 -0.21
C PRO A 93 20.23 -0.17 -0.22
N PRO A 94 20.16 -1.24 -1.04
CA PRO A 94 21.31 -2.14 -1.18
C PRO A 94 22.50 -1.25 -1.48
N GLY A 95 23.48 -1.25 -0.57
CA GLY A 95 24.60 -0.33 -0.60
C GLY A 95 25.12 -0.24 -2.02
N GLU A 96 25.20 0.99 -2.52
CA GLU A 96 26.04 1.34 -3.65
C GLU A 96 27.31 0.52 -3.48
N GLY A 97 27.52 -0.44 -4.40
CA GLY A 97 28.75 -1.20 -4.41
C GLY A 97 29.85 -0.17 -4.40
N ALA A 98 30.67 -0.20 -3.36
CA ALA A 98 31.94 0.48 -3.40
C ALA A 98 32.70 -0.16 -4.57
N GLU A 99 32.54 0.41 -5.76
CA GLU A 99 33.57 0.46 -6.78
C GLU A 99 34.74 1.22 -6.13
N SER A 100 35.48 0.51 -5.30
CA SER A 100 36.87 0.84 -4.99
C SER A 100 37.69 0.42 -6.21
N ASP A 101 37.73 1.33 -7.18
CA ASP A 101 38.80 1.48 -8.17
C ASP A 101 40.11 1.84 -7.41
N ASP A 102 41.21 1.23 -7.85
CA ASP A 102 42.63 1.64 -7.70
C ASP A 102 43.18 2.10 -6.33
N GLU A 103 44.10 1.34 -5.73
CA GLU A 103 45.56 1.35 -6.04
C GLU A 103 46.35 0.35 -5.16
#